data_AF-A0A8S3EHI4-F1
#
_entry.id   AF-A0A8S3EHI4-F1
#
_cell.length_a   1.000
_cell.length_b   1.000
_cell.length_c   1.000
_cell.angle_alpha   90.00
_cell.angle_beta   90.00
_cell.angle_gamma   90.00
#
_symmetry.space_group_name_H-M   'P 1'
#
loop_
_entity.id
_entity.type
_entity.pdbx_description
1 polymer ?
#
loop_
_entity_poly.entity_id
_entity_poly.type
_entity_poly.pdbx_seq_one_letter_code
_entity_poly.pdbx_strand_id
1 'polypeptide(L)'
;AIDLFAAARSPGIYKQDYLNKLIEKFATDDATSIHAPLRPEWCLDSKRKCNELDEKQSNKQFRNETKQNSNPMFVVDLNDVKPICTQPMLNNIRLKCQQMCGWNRQSFPGSQPVSMNSINYQTILSTPYMVSWKADGTRYMMLIENQDRVYMLDRNNCVFQANNLYFPKDFDCKTHLINTLVDGEFVIDNDNGIKRYRYLIYDIVIYNNQYVGQRSYPERLNIIRHDIVDVRNHATVQGHINKSLEPFSIRFKEFWELSAVSK
;
A
#
# COMPACT_ATOMS: atom_id res chain seq x y z
N ALA A 1 -27.97 -8.22 11.45
CA ALA A 1 -26.71 -8.48 10.70
C ALA A 1 -25.80 -7.25 10.67
N ILE A 2 -26.30 -6.08 10.24
CA ILE A 2 -25.52 -4.83 10.23
C ILE A 2 -25.03 -4.46 11.65
N ASP A 3 -25.89 -4.57 12.66
CA ASP A 3 -25.50 -4.29 14.06
C ASP A 3 -24.45 -5.27 14.59
N LEU A 4 -24.53 -6.55 14.21
CA LEU A 4 -23.52 -7.55 14.56
C LEU A 4 -22.16 -7.20 13.95
N PHE A 5 -22.14 -6.74 12.69
CA PHE A 5 -20.92 -6.28 12.04
C PHE A 5 -20.37 -5.02 12.70
N ALA A 6 -21.23 -4.06 13.07
CA ALA A 6 -20.83 -2.84 13.77
C ALA A 6 -20.25 -3.14 15.16
N ALA A 7 -20.81 -4.10 15.90
CA ALA A 7 -20.30 -4.54 17.19
C ALA A 7 -18.93 -5.23 17.05
N ALA A 8 -18.74 -6.07 16.02
CA ALA A 8 -17.47 -6.75 15.77
C ALA A 8 -16.38 -5.80 15.22
N ARG A 9 -16.77 -4.79 14.44
CA ARG A 9 -15.86 -3.84 13.79
C ARG A 9 -16.47 -2.44 13.78
N SER A 10 -16.31 -1.71 14.89
CA SER A 10 -16.76 -0.32 15.00
C SER A 10 -16.08 0.59 13.95
N PRO A 11 -16.81 1.53 13.30
CA PRO A 11 -18.22 1.88 13.51
C PRO A 11 -19.22 1.02 12.70
N GLY A 12 -18.74 0.00 11.98
CA GLY A 12 -19.53 -0.80 11.04
C GLY A 12 -19.31 -0.39 9.59
N ILE A 13 -20.31 -0.61 8.73
CA ILE A 13 -20.23 -0.28 7.31
C ILE A 13 -20.49 1.21 7.13
N TYR A 14 -19.43 2.02 7.04
CA TYR A 14 -19.51 3.48 6.88
C TYR A 14 -19.63 3.93 5.40
N LYS A 15 -19.79 3.01 4.45
CA LYS A 15 -20.06 3.33 3.03
C LYS A 15 -21.55 3.19 2.74
N GLN A 16 -22.23 4.31 2.50
CA GLN A 16 -23.68 4.32 2.26
C GLN A 16 -24.09 3.44 1.07
N ASP A 17 -23.32 3.46 -0.02
CA ASP A 17 -23.63 2.64 -1.21
C ASP A 17 -23.62 1.14 -0.92
N TYR A 18 -22.82 0.70 0.06
CA TYR A 18 -22.78 -0.71 0.46
C TYR A 18 -24.02 -1.08 1.26
N LEU A 19 -24.47 -0.20 2.15
CA LEU A 19 -25.73 -0.37 2.87
C LEU A 19 -26.92 -0.39 1.92
N ASN A 20 -26.95 0.52 0.94
CA ASN A 20 -28.00 0.57 -0.08
C ASN A 20 -28.08 -0.75 -0.87
N LYS A 21 -26.94 -1.30 -1.31
CA LYS A 21 -26.89 -2.60 -2.01
C LYS A 21 -27.31 -3.77 -1.13
N LEU A 22 -27.03 -3.72 0.18
CA LEU A 22 -27.49 -4.74 1.11
C LEU A 22 -29.01 -4.68 1.30
N ILE A 23 -29.57 -3.47 1.40
CA ILE A 23 -31.02 -3.25 1.46
C ILE A 23 -31.68 -3.77 0.19
N GLU A 24 -31.21 -3.34 -0.99
CA GLU A 24 -31.74 -3.81 -2.29
C GLU A 24 -31.78 -5.33 -2.41
N LYS A 25 -30.76 -6.02 -1.87
CA LYS A 25 -30.61 -7.46 -2.04
C LYS A 25 -31.34 -8.30 -0.98
N PHE A 26 -31.54 -7.76 0.22
CA PHE A 26 -31.98 -8.55 1.38
C PHE A 26 -33.15 -7.95 2.15
N ALA A 27 -33.52 -6.69 1.92
CA ALA A 27 -34.70 -6.12 2.55
C ALA A 27 -35.96 -6.69 1.90
N THR A 28 -36.89 -7.15 2.73
CA THR A 28 -38.22 -7.62 2.31
C THR A 28 -39.23 -6.49 2.22
N ASP A 29 -38.93 -5.33 2.83
CA ASP A 29 -39.77 -4.14 2.85
C ASP A 29 -39.00 -2.89 2.40
N ASP A 30 -39.64 -2.08 1.55
CA ASP A 30 -39.10 -0.85 0.94
C ASP A 30 -38.79 0.29 1.95
N ALA A 31 -39.19 0.15 3.22
CA ALA A 31 -39.13 1.22 4.22
C ALA A 31 -37.84 1.22 5.06
N THR A 32 -36.92 0.29 4.85
CA THR A 32 -35.74 0.14 5.72
C THR A 32 -34.60 1.07 5.30
N SER A 33 -34.70 2.36 5.65
CA SER A 33 -33.60 3.32 5.45
C SER A 33 -32.53 3.15 6.54
N ILE A 34 -31.37 2.60 6.17
CA ILE A 34 -30.21 2.49 7.07
C ILE A 34 -29.16 3.50 6.64
N HIS A 35 -28.80 4.40 7.56
CA HIS A 35 -27.78 5.41 7.33
C HIS A 35 -26.40 4.93 7.80
N ALA A 36 -25.40 5.18 6.98
CA ALA A 36 -24.02 4.90 7.31
C ALA A 36 -23.56 5.76 8.51
N PRO A 37 -22.84 5.18 9.48
CA PRO A 37 -22.20 5.96 10.52
C PRO A 37 -21.14 6.90 9.93
N LEU A 38 -20.75 7.91 10.71
CA LEU A 38 -19.68 8.82 10.32
C LEU A 38 -18.40 8.04 10.02
N ARG A 39 -17.76 8.44 8.93
CA ARG A 39 -16.47 7.88 8.54
C ARG A 39 -15.44 8.18 9.64
N PRO A 40 -14.69 7.19 10.12
CA PRO A 40 -13.68 7.42 11.16
C PRO A 40 -12.62 8.44 10.73
N GLU A 41 -12.06 9.19 11.68
CA GLU A 41 -11.06 10.24 11.39
C GLU A 41 -9.77 9.71 10.73
N TRP A 42 -9.43 8.44 10.96
CA TRP A 42 -8.28 7.78 10.34
C TRP A 42 -8.50 7.44 8.85
N CYS A 43 -9.71 7.64 8.34
CA CYS A 43 -10.13 7.17 7.05
C CYS A 43 -10.03 8.33 6.04
N LEU A 44 -8.84 8.54 5.48
CA LEU A 44 -8.39 9.81 4.88
C LEU A 44 -8.71 10.00 3.37
N ASP A 45 -9.44 9.09 2.71
CA ASP A 45 -9.75 9.27 1.27
C ASP A 45 -10.63 10.49 0.98
N SER A 46 -11.14 11.20 1.99
CA SER A 46 -12.06 12.34 1.81
C SER A 46 -11.49 13.52 1.00
N LYS A 47 -10.20 13.55 0.67
CA LYS A 47 -9.61 14.59 -0.23
C LYS A 47 -9.29 14.13 -1.65
N ARG A 48 -9.38 12.83 -1.95
CA ARG A 48 -9.21 12.33 -3.32
C ARG A 48 -10.53 11.69 -3.71
N LYS A 49 -11.22 12.24 -4.71
CA LYS A 49 -12.27 11.50 -5.43
C LYS A 49 -11.61 10.23 -5.97
N CYS A 50 -11.61 9.15 -5.19
CA CYS A 50 -11.37 7.82 -5.70
C CYS A 50 -12.58 7.54 -6.60
N ASN A 51 -12.34 7.60 -7.90
CA ASN A 51 -13.30 7.08 -8.86
C ASN A 51 -13.43 5.57 -8.60
N GLU A 52 -14.40 5.16 -7.79
CA GLU A 52 -14.84 3.76 -7.67
C GLU A 52 -15.60 3.30 -8.94
N LEU A 53 -15.20 3.78 -10.14
CA LEU A 53 -15.84 3.48 -11.42
C LEU A 53 -14.92 2.75 -12.43
N ASP A 54 -13.70 2.37 -12.06
CA ASP A 54 -12.75 1.78 -13.01
C ASP A 54 -12.94 0.27 -13.28
N GLU A 55 -14.16 -0.26 -13.11
CA GLU A 55 -14.54 -1.59 -13.65
C GLU A 55 -15.14 -1.51 -15.07
N LYS A 56 -15.24 -0.33 -15.70
CA LYS A 56 -15.72 -0.23 -17.08
C LYS A 56 -14.79 0.59 -17.97
N GLN A 57 -14.20 -0.12 -18.93
CA GLN A 57 -13.52 0.36 -20.13
C GLN A 57 -12.04 0.71 -19.98
N SER A 58 -11.20 -0.32 -20.11
CA SER A 58 -9.99 -0.25 -20.91
C SER A 58 -10.33 0.20 -22.34
N ASN A 59 -10.50 1.50 -22.55
CA ASN A 59 -10.42 2.23 -23.83
C ASN A 59 -11.04 3.62 -23.66
N LYS A 60 -10.35 4.53 -22.98
CA LYS A 60 -10.49 5.96 -23.26
C LYS A 60 -9.12 6.58 -23.37
N GLN A 61 -8.89 7.12 -24.55
CA GLN A 61 -7.76 7.95 -24.95
C GLN A 61 -7.44 8.98 -23.87
N PHE A 62 -6.14 9.28 -23.73
CA PHE A 62 -5.62 10.44 -23.03
C PHE A 62 -6.43 11.69 -23.39
N ARG A 63 -7.43 12.03 -22.57
CA ARG A 63 -8.02 13.36 -22.56
C ARG A 63 -7.21 14.21 -21.61
N ASN A 64 -6.40 15.07 -22.23
CA ASN A 64 -5.86 16.27 -21.59
C ASN A 64 -7.03 17.10 -21.05
N GLU A 65 -7.33 16.98 -19.76
CA GLU A 65 -8.21 17.92 -19.07
C GLU A 65 -7.57 18.41 -17.78
N THR A 66 -7.13 19.68 -17.86
CA THR A 66 -6.96 20.65 -16.78
C THR A 66 -5.80 20.44 -15.79
N LYS A 67 -4.70 21.15 -16.07
CA LYS A 67 -3.75 21.64 -15.07
C LYS A 67 -4.51 22.26 -13.89
N GLN A 68 -4.56 21.55 -12.76
CA GLN A 68 -4.35 22.24 -11.49
C GLN A 68 -2.84 22.24 -11.25
N ASN A 69 -2.24 23.43 -11.25
CA ASN A 69 -0.86 23.69 -10.83
C ASN A 69 -0.72 23.43 -9.31
N SER A 70 -0.95 22.20 -8.87
CA SER A 70 -0.58 21.77 -7.53
C SER A 70 0.55 20.76 -7.67
N ASN A 71 1.71 21.07 -7.08
CA ASN A 71 2.78 20.08 -6.93
C ASN A 71 2.20 18.81 -6.30
N PRO A 72 2.61 17.62 -6.76
CA PRO A 72 2.13 16.37 -6.17
C PRO A 72 2.46 16.37 -4.69
N MET A 73 1.45 16.10 -3.85
CA MET A 73 1.63 16.00 -2.40
C MET A 73 1.63 14.54 -1.97
N PHE A 74 2.55 14.24 -1.05
CA PHE A 74 2.54 12.97 -0.34
C PHE A 74 1.27 12.89 0.52
N VAL A 75 0.86 11.69 0.94
CA VAL A 75 -0.39 11.49 1.72
C VAL A 75 -0.44 12.33 3.00
N VAL A 76 0.73 12.63 3.56
CA VAL A 76 0.93 13.52 4.71
C VAL A 76 2.06 14.49 4.39
N ASP A 77 1.98 15.71 4.91
CA ASP A 77 3.10 16.64 4.88
C ASP A 77 4.18 16.20 5.87
N LEU A 78 5.23 15.56 5.35
CA LEU A 78 6.39 15.12 6.11
C LEU A 78 7.61 15.87 5.62
N ASN A 79 8.35 16.51 6.54
CA ASN A 79 9.50 17.34 6.19
C ASN A 79 10.54 16.59 5.35
N ASP A 80 10.80 15.33 5.65
CA ASP A 80 11.81 14.51 5.00
C ASP A 80 11.29 13.70 3.80
N VAL A 81 10.04 13.95 3.36
CA VAL A 81 9.48 13.35 2.14
C VAL A 81 9.17 14.43 1.13
N LYS A 82 9.93 14.50 0.03
CA LYS A 82 9.82 15.57 -0.97
C LYS A 82 9.37 15.05 -2.33
N PRO A 83 8.43 15.73 -3.02
CA PRO A 83 8.07 15.34 -4.38
C PRO A 83 9.23 15.57 -5.36
N ILE A 84 9.43 14.63 -6.27
CA ILE A 84 10.34 14.78 -7.40
C ILE A 84 9.53 15.20 -8.63
N CYS A 85 9.73 16.44 -9.06
CA CYS A 85 9.11 16.98 -10.27
C CYS A 85 10.12 17.26 -11.39
N THR A 86 11.42 17.13 -11.10
CA THR A 86 12.50 17.51 -12.01
C THR A 86 12.82 16.39 -13.00
N GLN A 87 12.96 16.76 -14.27
CA GLN A 87 13.46 15.88 -15.32
C GLN A 87 14.99 16.05 -15.46
N PRO A 88 15.75 15.00 -15.84
CA PRO A 88 15.30 13.66 -16.26
C PRO A 88 15.06 12.67 -15.10
N MET A 89 15.35 13.08 -13.85
CA MET A 89 15.32 12.21 -12.68
C MET A 89 13.97 11.51 -12.48
N LEU A 90 12.86 12.25 -12.59
CA LEU A 90 11.51 11.71 -12.48
C LEU A 90 11.25 10.56 -13.47
N ASN A 91 11.60 10.76 -14.74
CA ASN A 91 11.41 9.73 -15.76
C ASN A 91 12.33 8.53 -15.56
N ASN A 92 13.58 8.75 -15.14
CA ASN A 92 14.52 7.67 -14.88
C ASN A 92 14.03 6.75 -13.75
N ILE A 93 13.50 7.32 -12.66
CA ILE A 93 12.96 6.54 -11.54
C ILE A 93 11.74 5.73 -11.97
N ARG A 94 10.81 6.36 -12.71
CA ARG A 94 9.62 5.68 -13.25
C ARG A 94 10.01 4.53 -14.17
N LEU A 95 10.88 4.78 -15.13
CA LEU A 95 11.35 3.79 -16.09
C LEU A 95 12.04 2.62 -15.39
N LYS A 96 12.84 2.89 -14.37
CA LYS A 96 13.51 1.85 -13.58
C LYS A 96 12.51 0.95 -12.85
N CYS A 97 11.50 1.52 -12.20
CA CYS A 97 10.45 0.73 -11.55
C CYS A 97 9.65 -0.09 -12.56
N GLN A 98 9.36 0.47 -13.73
CA GLN A 98 8.67 -0.21 -14.83
C GLN A 98 9.49 -1.39 -15.37
N GLN A 99 10.79 -1.19 -15.62
CA GLN A 99 11.71 -2.24 -16.04
C GLN A 99 11.81 -3.38 -15.02
N MET A 100 11.94 -3.04 -13.73
CA MET A 100 11.97 -4.03 -12.64
C MET A 100 10.70 -4.89 -12.58
N CYS A 101 9.56 -4.36 -13.03
CA CYS A 101 8.28 -5.07 -13.05
C CYS A 101 7.97 -5.70 -14.43
N GLY A 102 8.82 -5.54 -15.44
CA GLY A 102 8.50 -5.94 -16.82
C GLY A 102 7.31 -5.19 -17.42
N TRP A 103 7.06 -3.96 -16.97
CA TRP A 103 5.90 -3.16 -17.36
C TRP A 103 6.23 -2.19 -18.51
N ASN A 104 5.54 -2.35 -19.64
CA ASN A 104 5.85 -1.59 -20.86
C ASN A 104 5.01 -0.32 -21.05
N ARG A 105 4.11 0.01 -20.11
CA ARG A 105 3.22 1.17 -20.23
C ARG A 105 3.72 2.32 -19.37
N GLN A 106 3.39 3.55 -19.78
CA GLN A 106 3.67 4.78 -19.04
C GLN A 106 2.68 4.99 -17.87
N SER A 107 2.51 3.98 -17.04
CA SER A 107 1.62 3.99 -15.87
C SER A 107 2.30 3.35 -14.66
N PHE A 108 1.63 3.41 -13.52
CA PHE A 108 2.06 2.72 -12.30
C PHE A 108 2.14 1.19 -12.55
N PRO A 109 3.26 0.53 -12.23
CA PRO A 109 3.49 -0.88 -12.58
C PRO A 109 2.98 -1.89 -11.53
N GLY A 110 2.49 -1.42 -10.38
CA GLY A 110 2.00 -2.31 -9.31
C GLY A 110 0.70 -3.05 -9.68
N SER A 111 0.61 -4.32 -9.30
CA SER A 111 -0.54 -5.20 -9.52
C SER A 111 -1.84 -4.62 -8.95
N GLN A 112 -2.93 -4.56 -9.71
CA GLN A 112 -4.21 -4.03 -9.19
C GLN A 112 -5.09 -5.18 -8.68
N PRO A 113 -5.59 -5.12 -7.43
CA PRO A 113 -6.54 -6.11 -6.94
C PRO A 113 -7.87 -5.99 -7.69
N VAL A 114 -8.62 -7.09 -7.77
CA VAL A 114 -9.97 -7.14 -8.34
C VAL A 114 -11.00 -7.40 -7.25
N SER A 115 -12.22 -6.90 -7.44
CA SER A 115 -13.34 -7.15 -6.53
C SER A 115 -13.64 -8.65 -6.43
N MET A 116 -13.79 -9.16 -5.21
CA MET A 116 -14.24 -10.54 -5.02
C MET A 116 -15.71 -10.66 -5.45
N ASN A 117 -16.03 -11.71 -6.20
CA ASN A 117 -17.38 -12.01 -6.67
C ASN A 117 -17.61 -13.53 -6.62
N SER A 118 -18.84 -13.96 -6.91
CA SER A 118 -19.22 -15.38 -6.88
C SER A 118 -18.42 -16.26 -7.84
N ILE A 119 -17.83 -15.67 -8.88
CA ILE A 119 -17.05 -16.39 -9.90
C ILE A 119 -15.62 -16.60 -9.39
N ASN A 120 -14.90 -15.54 -9.03
CA ASN A 120 -13.50 -15.64 -8.61
C ASN A 120 -13.32 -16.23 -7.20
N TYR A 121 -14.38 -16.26 -6.38
CA TYR A 121 -14.38 -16.93 -5.09
C TYR A 121 -14.04 -18.43 -5.22
N GLN A 122 -14.43 -19.09 -6.30
CA GLN A 122 -14.10 -20.50 -6.55
C GLN A 122 -12.58 -20.73 -6.66
N THR A 123 -11.84 -19.76 -7.20
CA THR A 123 -10.37 -19.80 -7.25
C THR A 123 -9.77 -19.74 -5.85
N ILE A 124 -10.36 -18.94 -4.96
CA ILE A 124 -9.92 -18.81 -3.56
C ILE A 124 -10.06 -20.14 -2.81
N LEU A 125 -11.10 -20.92 -3.13
CA LEU A 125 -11.32 -22.23 -2.52
C LEU A 125 -10.39 -23.33 -3.07
N SER A 126 -9.96 -23.21 -4.32
CA SER A 126 -9.24 -24.28 -5.03
C SER A 126 -7.72 -24.07 -5.11
N THR A 127 -7.21 -22.91 -4.69
CA THR A 127 -5.77 -22.61 -4.71
C THR A 127 -5.28 -22.10 -3.35
N PRO A 128 -3.99 -22.29 -3.02
CA PRO A 128 -3.42 -21.73 -1.79
C PRO A 128 -3.49 -20.20 -1.80
N TYR A 129 -4.17 -19.64 -0.80
CA TYR A 129 -4.26 -18.20 -0.59
C TYR A 129 -3.70 -17.82 0.78
N MET A 130 -3.04 -16.66 0.80
CA MET A 130 -2.72 -15.93 2.02
C MET A 130 -3.73 -14.80 2.18
N VAL A 131 -4.13 -14.50 3.41
CA VAL A 131 -5.06 -13.45 3.76
C VAL A 131 -4.43 -12.49 4.77
N SER A 132 -4.80 -11.22 4.66
CA SER A 132 -4.45 -10.18 5.63
C SER A 132 -5.62 -9.23 5.80
N TRP A 133 -5.56 -8.41 6.85
CA TRP A 133 -6.51 -7.34 7.05
C TRP A 133 -6.28 -6.23 6.01
N LYS A 134 -7.36 -5.70 5.44
CA LYS A 134 -7.27 -4.51 4.59
C LYS A 134 -6.99 -3.28 5.47
N ALA A 135 -5.88 -2.59 5.21
CA ALA A 135 -5.67 -1.27 5.78
C ALA A 135 -6.45 -0.23 5.00
N ASP A 136 -6.77 0.87 5.66
CA ASP A 136 -7.16 2.10 4.99
C ASP A 136 -5.93 3.00 4.91
N GLY A 137 -5.18 2.84 3.82
CA GLY A 137 -3.95 3.57 3.59
C GLY A 137 -3.77 3.93 2.13
N THR A 138 -2.72 4.68 1.85
CA THR A 138 -2.35 5.04 0.48
C THR A 138 -1.29 4.08 -0.02
N ARG A 139 -1.56 3.41 -1.14
CA ARG A 139 -0.60 2.49 -1.76
C ARG A 139 0.62 3.24 -2.29
N TYR A 140 1.80 2.72 -1.99
CA TYR A 140 3.06 3.14 -2.58
C TYR A 140 3.92 1.93 -2.90
N MET A 141 4.59 1.94 -4.05
CA MET A 141 5.80 1.14 -4.24
C MET A 141 7.00 1.92 -3.71
N MET A 142 7.95 1.25 -3.08
CA MET A 142 9.20 1.86 -2.62
C MET A 142 10.38 1.27 -3.38
N LEU A 143 11.08 2.13 -4.11
CA LEU A 143 12.37 1.83 -4.72
C LEU A 143 13.49 2.27 -3.77
N ILE A 144 14.22 1.30 -3.23
CA ILE A 144 15.47 1.50 -2.49
C ILE A 144 16.59 1.33 -3.53
N GLU A 145 16.97 2.42 -4.19
CA GLU A 145 17.99 2.39 -5.24
C GLU A 145 19.38 2.25 -4.65
N ASN A 146 19.68 3.07 -3.64
CA ASN A 146 20.93 3.09 -2.87
C ASN A 146 20.71 3.95 -1.61
N GLN A 147 21.76 4.10 -0.80
CA GLN A 147 21.76 5.02 0.34
C GLN A 147 21.38 6.43 -0.12
N ASP A 148 20.52 7.08 0.66
CA ASP A 148 19.92 8.41 0.41
C ASP A 148 19.06 8.52 -0.88
N ARG A 149 18.84 7.39 -1.57
CA ARG A 149 18.05 7.27 -2.81
C ARG A 149 16.92 6.27 -2.63
N VAL A 150 16.01 6.62 -1.72
CA VAL A 150 14.78 5.88 -1.45
C VAL A 150 13.60 6.67 -2.02
N TYR A 151 12.83 6.06 -2.90
CA TYR A 151 11.73 6.71 -3.62
C TYR A 151 10.42 5.98 -3.40
N MET A 152 9.34 6.75 -3.20
CA MET A 152 7.97 6.28 -3.06
C MET A 152 7.19 6.63 -4.33
N LEU A 153 6.52 5.67 -4.94
CA LEU A 153 5.72 5.84 -6.15
C LEU A 153 4.26 5.56 -5.83
N ASP A 154 3.38 6.53 -6.03
CA ASP A 154 1.93 6.34 -5.84
C ASP A 154 1.23 5.83 -7.10
N ARG A 155 -0.07 5.56 -6.99
CA ARG A 155 -0.91 5.08 -8.11
C ARG A 155 -0.97 6.04 -9.30
N ASN A 156 -0.77 7.34 -9.07
CA ASN A 156 -0.72 8.36 -10.12
C ASN A 156 0.67 8.46 -10.76
N ASN A 157 1.58 7.55 -10.41
CA ASN A 157 2.98 7.54 -10.83
C ASN A 157 3.73 8.79 -10.35
N CYS A 158 3.25 9.49 -9.32
CA CYS A 158 3.98 10.56 -8.67
C CYS A 158 5.12 9.96 -7.84
N VAL A 159 6.29 10.60 -7.86
CA VAL A 159 7.49 10.12 -7.19
C VAL A 159 7.85 11.05 -6.05
N PHE A 160 8.17 10.48 -4.90
CA PHE A 160 8.58 11.21 -3.71
C PHE A 160 9.89 10.63 -3.18
N GLN A 161 10.89 11.44 -2.89
CA GLN A 161 12.10 11.01 -2.20
C GLN A 161 11.84 10.97 -0.70
N ALA A 162 12.10 9.84 -0.06
CA ALA A 162 12.08 9.71 1.39
C ALA A 162 13.52 9.74 1.91
N ASN A 163 13.89 10.84 2.56
CA ASN A 163 15.21 11.04 3.12
C ASN A 163 15.33 10.35 4.49
N ASN A 164 16.56 10.19 4.98
CA ASN A 164 16.87 9.66 6.32
C ASN A 164 16.33 8.24 6.57
N LEU A 165 16.16 7.42 5.54
CA LEU A 165 15.84 6.00 5.68
C LEU A 165 17.07 5.15 5.35
N TYR A 166 17.52 4.34 6.32
CA TYR A 166 18.64 3.43 6.14
C TYR A 166 18.19 1.96 6.10
N PHE A 167 18.51 1.25 5.03
CA PHE A 167 18.17 -0.17 4.85
C PHE A 167 19.46 -0.98 4.86
N PRO A 168 19.90 -1.51 6.02
CA PRO A 168 21.07 -2.38 6.06
C PRO A 168 20.80 -3.65 5.25
N LYS A 169 21.81 -4.11 4.51
CA LYS A 169 21.72 -5.31 3.67
C LYS A 169 21.75 -6.61 4.47
N ASP A 170 22.40 -6.58 5.62
CA ASP A 170 22.62 -7.73 6.50
C ASP A 170 22.78 -7.27 7.95
N PHE A 171 22.90 -8.24 8.86
CA PHE A 171 23.04 -8.00 10.29
C PHE A 171 24.37 -7.34 10.70
N ASP A 172 25.38 -7.26 9.82
CA ASP A 172 26.60 -6.49 10.09
C ASP A 172 26.34 -4.97 10.00
N CYS A 173 25.22 -4.57 9.42
CA CYS A 173 24.75 -3.18 9.36
C CYS A 173 25.73 -2.19 8.69
N LYS A 174 26.74 -2.68 7.98
CA LYS A 174 27.78 -1.85 7.33
C LYS A 174 27.40 -1.36 5.94
N THR A 175 26.57 -2.12 5.23
CA THR A 175 26.23 -1.84 3.82
C THR A 175 24.74 -1.65 3.65
N HIS A 176 24.36 -0.81 2.69
CA HIS A 176 22.96 -0.47 2.38
C HIS A 176 22.43 -1.36 1.24
N LEU A 177 21.13 -1.71 1.29
CA LEU A 177 20.44 -2.41 0.20
C LEU A 177 20.44 -1.57 -1.07
N ILE A 178 20.70 -2.20 -2.21
CA ILE A 178 20.65 -1.51 -3.50
C ILE A 178 19.58 -2.11 -4.40
N ASN A 179 19.05 -1.32 -5.33
CA ASN A 179 18.10 -1.78 -6.36
C ASN A 179 17.06 -2.78 -5.84
N THR A 180 16.37 -2.43 -4.76
CA THR A 180 15.33 -3.23 -4.14
C THR A 180 13.99 -2.53 -4.35
N LEU A 181 12.97 -3.27 -4.80
CA LEU A 181 11.65 -2.73 -5.12
C LEU A 181 10.58 -3.50 -4.34
N VAL A 182 9.94 -2.82 -3.41
CA VAL A 182 8.87 -3.37 -2.57
C VAL A 182 7.53 -2.69 -2.85
N ASP A 183 6.44 -3.39 -2.60
CA ASP A 183 5.07 -2.86 -2.68
C ASP A 183 4.40 -2.90 -1.31
N GLY A 184 3.60 -1.88 -1.03
CA GLY A 184 3.13 -1.63 0.32
C GLY A 184 2.06 -0.57 0.41
N GLU A 185 1.61 -0.37 1.65
CA GLU A 185 0.55 0.58 1.99
C GLU A 185 1.03 1.50 3.11
N PHE A 186 0.91 2.81 2.88
CA PHE A 186 1.21 3.83 3.86
C PHE A 186 -0.03 4.10 4.71
N VAL A 187 0.08 3.92 6.01
CA VAL A 187 -1.00 4.05 6.97
C VAL A 187 -0.65 5.10 8.02
N ILE A 188 -1.69 5.78 8.50
CA ILE A 188 -1.61 6.66 9.66
C ILE A 188 -2.35 5.97 10.79
N ASP A 189 -1.61 5.59 11.82
CA ASP A 189 -2.19 5.03 13.04
C ASP A 189 -2.34 6.13 14.10
N ASN A 190 -3.44 6.10 14.84
CA ASN A 190 -3.71 7.02 15.94
C ASN A 190 -3.55 6.25 17.24
N ASP A 191 -2.39 6.37 17.87
CA ASP A 191 -2.07 5.72 19.14
C ASP A 191 -2.22 6.74 20.28
N ASN A 192 -3.35 6.69 21.00
CA ASN A 192 -3.68 7.62 22.09
C ASN A 192 -3.54 9.11 21.72
N GLY A 193 -4.03 9.49 20.53
CA GLY A 193 -3.93 10.85 20.00
C GLY A 193 -2.61 11.19 19.30
N ILE A 194 -1.61 10.29 19.36
CA ILE A 194 -0.34 10.46 18.67
C ILE A 194 -0.44 9.79 17.29
N LYS A 195 -0.30 10.60 16.24
CA LYS A 195 -0.21 10.11 14.86
C LYS A 195 1.11 9.39 14.64
N ARG A 196 1.05 8.13 14.20
CA ARG A 196 2.19 7.29 13.84
C ARG A 196 2.12 6.94 12.37
N TYR A 197 3.12 7.37 11.62
CA TYR A 197 3.23 7.10 10.20
C TYR A 197 3.96 5.79 9.95
N ARG A 198 3.35 4.87 9.18
CA ARG A 198 3.92 3.56 8.91
C ARG A 198 3.77 3.18 7.45
N TYR A 199 4.82 2.61 6.88
CA TYR A 199 4.77 1.93 5.59
C TYR A 199 4.79 0.41 5.82
N LEU A 200 3.69 -0.23 5.47
CA LEU A 200 3.50 -1.67 5.61
C LEU A 200 3.85 -2.35 4.29
N ILE A 201 4.97 -3.07 4.26
CA ILE A 201 5.41 -3.82 3.08
C ILE A 201 4.65 -5.15 3.03
N TYR A 202 3.99 -5.43 1.91
CA TYR A 202 3.22 -6.67 1.71
C TYR A 202 3.69 -7.52 0.52
N ASP A 203 4.52 -6.98 -0.39
CA ASP A 203 5.16 -7.76 -1.46
C ASP A 203 6.51 -7.16 -1.86
N ILE A 204 7.32 -7.93 -2.59
CA ILE A 204 8.64 -7.56 -3.09
C ILE A 204 8.87 -8.10 -4.49
N VAL A 205 9.37 -7.25 -5.39
CA VAL A 205 9.62 -7.60 -6.80
C VAL A 205 11.10 -7.88 -7.03
N ILE A 206 11.96 -6.98 -6.55
CA ILE A 206 13.42 -7.08 -6.65
C ILE A 206 13.99 -6.98 -5.24
N TYR A 207 14.92 -7.86 -4.90
CA TYR A 207 15.70 -7.81 -3.66
C TYR A 207 17.19 -7.74 -3.99
N ASN A 208 17.85 -6.65 -3.65
CA ASN A 208 19.29 -6.46 -3.82
C ASN A 208 19.83 -6.81 -5.23
N ASN A 209 19.23 -6.25 -6.29
CA ASN A 209 19.41 -6.59 -7.72
C ASN A 209 18.84 -7.94 -8.20
N GLN A 210 18.37 -8.81 -7.31
CA GLN A 210 17.84 -10.11 -7.70
C GLN A 210 16.33 -10.02 -7.95
N TYR A 211 15.87 -10.51 -9.10
CA TYR A 211 14.44 -10.71 -9.33
C TYR A 211 13.90 -11.83 -8.46
N VAL A 212 13.04 -11.47 -7.50
CA VAL A 212 12.41 -12.40 -6.56
C VAL A 212 10.90 -12.55 -6.80
N GLY A 213 10.33 -11.75 -7.70
CA GLY A 213 8.90 -11.82 -8.08
C GLY A 213 8.46 -13.20 -8.60
N GLN A 214 9.39 -14.00 -9.14
CA GLN A 214 9.12 -15.38 -9.58
C GLN A 214 9.03 -16.41 -8.45
N ARG A 215 9.50 -16.09 -7.24
CA ARG A 215 9.41 -16.98 -6.08
C ARG A 215 7.97 -17.07 -5.57
N SER A 216 7.66 -18.10 -4.79
CA SER A 216 6.34 -18.23 -4.17
C SER A 216 6.06 -17.05 -3.24
N TYR A 217 4.78 -16.70 -3.04
CA TYR A 217 4.42 -15.58 -2.19
C TYR A 217 4.95 -15.70 -0.74
N PRO A 218 4.90 -16.87 -0.07
CA PRO A 218 5.50 -17.05 1.25
C PRO A 218 7.02 -16.80 1.27
N GLU A 219 7.76 -17.23 0.25
CA GLU A 219 9.21 -16.95 0.16
C GLU A 219 9.47 -15.44 0.05
N ARG A 220 8.66 -14.72 -0.73
CA ARG A 220 8.76 -13.26 -0.84
C ARG A 220 8.43 -12.56 0.48
N LEU A 221 7.43 -13.04 1.21
CA LEU A 221 7.10 -12.55 2.56
C LEU A 221 8.25 -12.79 3.55
N ASN A 222 8.92 -13.94 3.49
CA ASN A 222 10.07 -14.24 4.33
C ASN A 222 11.24 -13.28 4.06
N ILE A 223 11.51 -12.94 2.80
CA ILE A 223 12.54 -11.93 2.44
C ILE A 223 12.19 -10.58 3.08
N ILE A 224 10.93 -10.13 2.98
CA ILE A 224 10.51 -8.85 3.57
C ILE A 224 10.67 -8.88 5.10
N ARG A 225 10.21 -9.96 5.74
CA ARG A 225 10.24 -10.09 7.20
C ARG A 225 11.68 -10.14 7.71
N HIS A 226 12.47 -11.08 7.24
CA HIS A 226 13.78 -11.37 7.80
C HIS A 226 14.87 -10.46 7.24
N ASP A 227 14.91 -10.28 5.91
CA ASP A 227 16.04 -9.62 5.25
C ASP A 227 15.89 -8.09 5.20
N ILE A 228 14.68 -7.56 5.41
CA ILE A 228 14.43 -6.11 5.43
C ILE A 228 14.03 -5.64 6.83
N VAL A 229 12.96 -6.20 7.40
CA VAL A 229 12.37 -5.67 8.64
C VAL A 229 13.16 -6.08 9.87
N ASP A 230 13.54 -7.36 10.01
CA ASP A 230 14.30 -7.84 11.17
C ASP A 230 15.73 -7.27 11.18
N VAL A 231 16.39 -7.18 10.02
CA VAL A 231 17.70 -6.52 9.88
C VAL A 231 17.63 -5.04 10.33
N ARG A 232 16.60 -4.29 9.90
CA ARG A 232 16.40 -2.90 10.37
C ARG A 232 16.10 -2.81 11.86
N ASN A 233 15.32 -3.74 12.41
CA ASN A 233 15.06 -3.78 13.85
C ASN A 233 16.34 -4.06 14.63
N HIS A 234 17.17 -5.00 14.17
CA HIS A 234 18.48 -5.27 14.74
C HIS A 234 19.38 -4.03 14.70
N ALA A 235 19.48 -3.36 13.56
CA ALA A 235 20.25 -2.12 13.40
C ALA A 235 19.76 -1.00 14.33
N THR A 236 18.46 -0.95 14.63
CA THR A 236 17.91 -0.01 15.62
C THR A 236 18.40 -0.33 17.03
N VAL A 237 18.38 -1.61 17.43
CA VAL A 237 18.83 -2.05 18.76
C VAL A 237 20.33 -1.81 18.93
N GLN A 238 21.12 -2.00 17.89
CA GLN A 238 22.56 -1.71 17.87
C GLN A 238 22.90 -0.20 17.79
N GLY A 239 21.89 0.68 17.67
CA GLY A 239 22.10 2.12 17.59
C GLY A 239 22.55 2.64 16.22
N HIS A 240 22.61 1.79 15.19
CA HIS A 240 22.89 2.19 13.81
C HIS A 240 21.74 2.96 13.15
N ILE A 241 20.49 2.74 13.60
CA ILE A 241 19.31 3.47 13.13
C ILE A 241 18.64 4.18 14.31
N ASN A 242 18.49 5.49 14.19
CA ASN A 242 17.65 6.26 15.10
C ASN A 242 16.25 6.47 14.51
N LYS A 243 15.27 5.71 15.01
CA LYS A 243 13.86 5.77 14.57
C LYS A 243 13.21 7.14 14.73
N SER A 244 13.71 8.03 15.59
CA SER A 244 13.15 9.38 15.75
C SER A 244 13.53 10.33 14.61
N LEU A 245 14.56 9.99 13.83
CA LEU A 245 15.03 10.79 12.69
C LEU A 245 14.44 10.29 11.36
N GLU A 246 13.83 9.11 11.34
CA GLU A 246 13.20 8.58 10.14
C GLU A 246 11.82 9.25 9.89
N PRO A 247 11.44 9.52 8.64
CA PRO A 247 10.17 10.17 8.31
C PRO A 247 8.93 9.34 8.71
N PHE A 248 9.07 8.01 8.69
CA PHE A 248 8.01 7.06 9.03
C PHE A 248 8.62 5.69 9.32
N SER A 249 7.87 4.85 10.04
CA SER A 249 8.34 3.50 10.37
C SER A 249 8.11 2.50 9.23
N ILE A 250 9.07 1.60 9.02
CA ILE A 250 8.95 0.48 8.07
C ILE A 250 8.51 -0.77 8.84
N ARG A 251 7.46 -1.44 8.35
CA ARG A 251 6.89 -2.64 8.99
C ARG A 251 6.53 -3.70 7.96
N PHE A 252 6.57 -4.96 8.39
CA PHE A 252 6.01 -6.08 7.64
C PHE A 252 4.48 -6.08 7.80
N LYS A 253 3.75 -6.29 6.71
CA LYS A 253 2.31 -6.58 6.77
C LYS A 253 2.13 -8.06 7.05
N GLU A 254 1.46 -8.39 8.13
CA GLU A 254 1.21 -9.79 8.51
C GLU A 254 0.20 -10.46 7.57
N PHE A 255 0.50 -11.69 7.18
CA PHE A 255 -0.37 -12.55 6.40
C PHE A 255 -0.47 -13.91 7.08
N TRP A 256 -1.63 -14.55 6.92
CA TRP A 256 -1.92 -15.88 7.40
C TRP A 256 -2.38 -16.74 6.23
N GLU A 257 -2.11 -18.04 6.28
CA GLU A 257 -2.75 -18.95 5.34
C GLU A 257 -4.27 -18.91 5.55
N LEU A 258 -5.03 -18.94 4.46
CA LEU A 258 -6.49 -18.96 4.54
C LEU A 258 -7.01 -20.17 5.33
N SER A 259 -6.26 -21.29 5.31
CA SER A 259 -6.51 -22.49 6.11
C SER A 259 -6.51 -22.24 7.62
N ALA A 260 -5.79 -21.21 8.09
CA ALA A 260 -5.66 -20.88 9.50
C ALA A 260 -6.82 -20.03 10.05
N VAL A 261 -7.70 -19.52 9.18
CA VAL A 261 -8.89 -18.78 9.58
C VAL A 261 -10.03 -19.76 9.84
N SER A 262 -10.60 -19.74 11.05
CA SER A 262 -11.79 -20.54 11.37
C SER A 262 -12.93 -20.17 10.41
N LYS A 263 -13.43 -21.16 9.67
CA LYS A 263 -14.55 -21.00 8.73
C LYS A 263 -15.88 -20.82 9.45
#